data_AF-A0A921YWG4-F1
#
_entry.id   AF-A0A921YWG4-F1
#
_cell.length_a   1.000
_cell.length_b   1.000
_cell.length_c   1.000
_cell.angle_alpha   90.00
_cell.angle_beta   90.00
_cell.angle_gamma   90.00
#
_symmetry.space_group_name_H-M   'P 1'
#
loop_
_entity.id
_entity.type
_entity.pdbx_description
1 polymer ?
#
loop_
_entity_poly.entity_id
_entity_poly.type
_entity_poly.pdbx_seq_one_letter_code
_entity_poly.pdbx_strand_id
1 'polypeptide(L)'
;MYAHDKLSDMVAEQCLNEMYPKSKRIEIQESDEPCIIFCVLKKFGIMSTNGVINLEVFRKRVQNSHQHEQRNTMNDIGSNCLESAEATQHKQDVCKKAKVFNDCTHLYRILLK
;
A
#
# COMPACT_ATOMS: atom_id res chain seq x y z
N MET A 1 -6.89 -2.37 -12.69
CA MET A 1 -6.42 -3.78 -12.68
C MET A 1 -5.31 -3.83 -11.65
N TYR A 2 -5.56 -4.35 -10.43
CA TYR A 2 -4.56 -4.36 -9.34
C TYR A 2 -3.48 -5.41 -9.64
N ALA A 3 -2.23 -5.14 -9.25
CA ALA A 3 -1.16 -6.13 -9.33
C ALA A 3 -1.39 -7.21 -8.26
N HIS A 4 -2.08 -8.30 -8.63
CA HIS A 4 -2.26 -9.43 -7.73
C HIS A 4 -0.96 -10.26 -7.74
N ASP A 5 -0.10 -10.03 -6.76
CA ASP A 5 1.15 -10.76 -6.59
C ASP A 5 1.11 -11.57 -5.26
N LYS A 6 1.56 -12.83 -5.29
CA LYS A 6 1.52 -13.74 -4.12
C LYS A 6 2.32 -13.23 -2.91
N LEU A 7 3.36 -12.43 -3.15
CA LEU A 7 4.17 -11.83 -2.09
C LEU A 7 3.37 -10.73 -1.38
N SER A 8 2.56 -9.96 -2.10
CA SER A 8 1.65 -8.96 -1.52
C SER A 8 0.61 -9.60 -0.60
N ASP A 9 0.02 -10.74 -0.99
CA ASP A 9 -0.92 -11.49 -0.14
C ASP A 9 -0.24 -11.99 1.15
N MET A 10 0.95 -12.58 1.02
CA MET A 10 1.73 -13.07 2.17
C MET A 10 2.08 -11.95 3.15
N VAL A 11 2.47 -10.78 2.62
CA VAL A 11 2.82 -9.62 3.44
C VAL A 11 1.57 -9.02 4.09
N ALA A 12 0.43 -9.00 3.40
CA ALA A 12 -0.84 -8.59 3.99
C ALA A 12 -1.25 -9.52 5.15
N GLU A 13 -1.09 -10.84 5.00
CA GLU A 13 -1.34 -11.80 6.08
C GLU A 13 -0.39 -11.58 7.28
N GLN A 14 0.88 -11.27 7.04
CA GLN A 14 1.81 -10.91 8.13
C GLN A 14 1.35 -9.65 8.86
N CYS A 15 0.94 -8.61 8.13
CA CYS A 15 0.41 -7.38 8.71
C CYS A 15 -0.85 -7.63 9.54
N LEU A 16 -1.75 -8.48 9.06
CA LEU A 16 -2.94 -8.89 9.82
C LEU A 16 -2.56 -9.62 11.11
N ASN A 17 -1.62 -10.56 11.07
CA ASN A 17 -1.17 -11.28 12.26
C ASN A 17 -0.43 -10.37 13.26
N GLU A 18 0.29 -9.36 12.79
CA GLU A 18 0.97 -8.36 13.64
C GLU A 18 -0.02 -7.42 14.32
N MET A 19 -1.06 -6.99 13.61
CA MET A 19 -2.11 -6.12 14.15
C MET A 19 -3.11 -6.87 15.05
N TYR A 20 -3.40 -8.13 14.73
CA TYR A 20 -4.38 -8.98 15.43
C TYR A 20 -3.74 -10.31 15.84
N PRO A 21 -3.03 -10.37 16.99
CA PRO A 21 -2.47 -11.61 17.49
C PRO A 21 -3.57 -12.65 17.70
N LYS A 22 -3.29 -13.91 17.34
CA LYS A 22 -4.20 -15.08 17.30
C LYS A 22 -4.99 -15.39 18.58
N SER A 23 -4.78 -14.65 19.67
CA SER A 23 -5.46 -14.80 20.96
C SER A 23 -6.83 -14.10 21.02
N LYS A 24 -7.23 -13.31 20.02
CA LYS A 24 -8.57 -12.72 19.93
C LYS A 24 -9.19 -13.01 18.56
N ARG A 25 -10.38 -13.59 18.52
CA ARG A 25 -11.24 -13.57 17.32
C ARG A 25 -11.67 -12.12 17.11
N ILE A 26 -10.94 -11.40 16.26
CA ILE A 26 -11.28 -10.03 15.89
C ILE A 26 -11.79 -10.11 14.45
N GLU A 27 -13.02 -9.63 14.25
CA GLU A 27 -13.53 -9.37 12.91
C GLU A 27 -12.80 -8.15 12.36
N ILE A 28 -12.06 -8.34 11.27
CA ILE A 28 -11.37 -7.24 10.59
C ILE A 28 -12.45 -6.35 9.98
N GLN A 29 -12.48 -5.08 10.37
CA GLN A 29 -13.43 -4.10 9.84
C GLN A 29 -12.85 -3.39 8.61
N GLU A 30 -13.71 -2.85 7.75
CA GLU A 30 -13.27 -2.02 6.62
C GLU A 30 -12.44 -0.80 7.07
N SER A 31 -12.67 -0.30 8.29
CA SER A 31 -11.89 0.77 8.91
C SER A 31 -10.44 0.40 9.21
N ASP A 32 -10.10 -0.89 9.24
CA ASP A 32 -8.74 -1.40 9.48
C ASP A 32 -7.90 -1.43 8.20
N GLU A 33 -8.56 -1.45 7.03
CA GLU A 33 -7.93 -1.52 5.71
C GLU A 33 -6.80 -0.48 5.52
N PRO A 34 -6.95 0.82 5.89
CA PRO A 34 -5.88 1.80 5.69
C PRO A 34 -4.58 1.45 6.42
N CYS A 35 -4.67 0.92 7.64
CA CYS A 35 -3.49 0.57 8.42
C CYS A 35 -2.85 -0.75 7.96
N ILE A 36 -3.64 -1.68 7.43
CA ILE A 36 -3.10 -2.88 6.78
C ILE A 36 -2.34 -2.47 5.51
N ILE A 37 -2.90 -1.59 4.68
CA ILE A 37 -2.20 -1.04 3.49
C ILE A 37 -0.90 -0.35 3.91
N PHE A 38 -0.93 0.48 4.95
CA PHE A 38 0.27 1.13 5.48
C PHE A 38 1.34 0.11 5.88
N CYS A 39 0.96 -0.93 6.61
CA CYS A 39 1.88 -1.98 7.00
C CYS A 39 2.52 -2.68 5.77
N VAL A 40 1.71 -2.98 4.75
CA VAL A 40 2.18 -3.58 3.49
C VAL A 40 3.17 -2.65 2.77
N LEU A 41 2.81 -1.38 2.56
CA LEU A 41 3.70 -0.38 1.94
C LEU A 41 5.00 -0.20 2.72
N LYS A 42 4.94 -0.26 4.06
CA LYS A 42 6.09 -0.17 4.94
C LYS A 42 7.02 -1.38 4.79
N LYS A 43 6.49 -2.59 4.81
CA LYS A 43 7.28 -3.82 4.62
C LYS A 43 7.95 -3.89 3.25
N PHE A 44 7.32 -3.28 2.23
CA PHE A 44 7.92 -3.15 0.91
C PHE A 44 8.85 -1.96 0.75
N GLY A 45 9.05 -1.14 1.78
CA GLY A 45 9.91 0.03 1.72
C GLY A 45 9.39 1.16 0.83
N ILE A 46 8.13 1.08 0.38
CA ILE A 46 7.46 2.12 -0.40
C ILE A 46 7.07 3.28 0.51
N MET A 47 6.80 3.01 1.78
CA MET A 47 6.49 4.03 2.77
C MET A 47 7.34 3.83 4.03
N SER A 48 7.82 4.90 4.62
CA SER A 48 8.53 4.85 5.90
C SER A 48 7.56 4.87 7.09
N THR A 49 8.07 4.62 8.30
CA THR A 49 7.28 4.69 9.54
C THR A 49 6.64 6.07 9.77
N ASN A 50 7.27 7.15 9.31
CA ASN A 50 6.74 8.52 9.39
C ASN A 50 5.91 8.92 8.17
N GLY A 51 5.56 7.98 7.29
CA GLY A 51 4.67 8.22 6.16
C GLY A 51 5.29 8.96 4.97
N VAL A 52 6.61 8.93 4.83
CA VAL A 52 7.31 9.41 3.63
C VAL A 52 7.27 8.31 2.58
N ILE A 53 6.85 8.64 1.36
CA ILE A 53 6.72 7.69 0.26
C ILE A 53 7.99 7.72 -0.60
N ASN A 54 8.56 6.56 -0.88
CA ASN A 54 9.70 6.37 -1.75
C ASN A 54 9.24 5.93 -3.15
N LEU A 55 9.15 6.91 -4.06
CA LEU A 55 8.74 6.67 -5.45
C LEU A 55 9.72 5.78 -6.23
N GLU A 56 11.00 5.75 -5.87
CA GLU A 56 11.97 4.88 -6.54
C GLU A 56 11.67 3.41 -6.24
N VAL A 57 11.38 3.08 -4.98
CA VAL A 57 11.01 1.72 -4.56
C VAL A 57 9.67 1.30 -5.17
N PHE A 58 8.68 2.21 -5.17
CA PHE A 58 7.42 2.00 -5.87
C PHE A 58 7.64 1.64 -7.35
N ARG A 59 8.38 2.48 -8.09
CA ARG A 59 8.65 2.26 -9.52
C ARG A 59 9.34 0.93 -9.78
N LYS A 60 10.37 0.58 -8.99
CA LYS A 60 11.05 -0.72 -9.09
C LYS A 60 10.07 -1.88 -8.89
N ARG A 61 9.17 -1.76 -7.91
CA ARG A 61 8.19 -2.82 -7.63
C ARG A 61 7.18 -2.99 -8.77
N VAL A 62 6.62 -1.89 -9.26
CA VAL A 62 5.66 -1.92 -10.38
C VAL A 62 6.32 -2.47 -11.65
N GLN A 63 7.57 -2.12 -11.93
CA GLN A 63 8.33 -2.68 -13.06
C GLN A 63 8.53 -4.20 -12.94
N ASN A 64 8.72 -4.70 -11.71
CA ASN A 64 8.89 -6.13 -11.46
C ASN A 64 7.56 -6.90 -11.59
N SER A 65 6.43 -6.27 -11.27
CA SER A 65 5.09 -6.89 -11.38
C SER A 65 4.50 -6.80 -12.78
N HIS A 66 4.84 -5.77 -13.57
CA HIS A 66 4.37 -5.57 -14.94
C HIS A 66 5.53 -5.66 -15.94
N GLN A 67 5.97 -6.89 -16.26
CA GLN A 67 7.06 -7.09 -17.22
C GLN A 67 6.72 -6.67 -18.66
N HIS A 68 5.44 -6.40 -19.01
CA HIS A 68 5.02 -6.21 -20.41
C HIS A 68 4.16 -4.99 -20.77
N GLU A 69 3.64 -4.20 -19.82
CA GLU A 69 2.74 -3.08 -20.15
C GLU A 69 3.22 -1.75 -19.53
N GLN A 70 3.62 -0.82 -20.41
CA GLN A 70 3.67 0.64 -20.20
C GLN A 70 4.68 1.19 -19.16
N ARG A 71 5.97 1.18 -19.52
CA ARG A 71 7.02 1.91 -18.79
C ARG A 71 6.85 3.44 -18.75
N ASN A 72 6.17 4.05 -19.73
CA ASN A 72 6.13 5.52 -19.86
C ASN A 72 4.98 6.17 -19.07
N THR A 73 3.83 5.49 -18.90
CA THR A 73 2.66 6.05 -18.19
C THR A 73 2.78 5.95 -16.66
N MET A 74 3.62 5.02 -16.15
CA MET A 74 3.76 4.75 -14.71
C MET A 74 4.52 5.84 -13.94
N ASN A 75 5.41 6.58 -14.61
CA ASN A 75 6.22 7.62 -13.96
C ASN A 75 5.36 8.80 -13.49
N ASP A 76 4.32 9.12 -14.25
CA ASP A 76 3.40 10.22 -13.95
C ASP A 76 2.38 9.82 -12.88
N ILE A 77 1.89 8.58 -12.90
CA ILE A 77 0.90 8.08 -11.93
C ILE A 77 1.45 8.13 -10.51
N GLY A 78 2.65 7.60 -10.27
CA GLY A 78 3.23 7.61 -8.92
C GLY A 78 3.41 9.02 -8.35
N SER A 79 3.83 9.96 -9.18
CA SER A 79 4.07 11.36 -8.77
C SER A 79 2.75 12.09 -8.47
N ASN A 80 1.73 11.94 -9.33
CA ASN A 80 0.41 12.53 -9.12
C ASN A 80 -0.29 11.93 -7.89
N CYS A 81 -0.14 10.63 -7.66
CA CYS A 81 -0.67 9.96 -6.48
C CYS A 81 0.05 10.37 -5.20
N LEU A 82 1.35 10.67 -5.28
CA LEU A 82 2.10 11.22 -4.14
C LEU A 82 1.54 12.59 -3.75
N GLU A 83 1.31 13.48 -4.71
CA GLU A 83 0.70 14.78 -4.44
C GLU A 83 -0.68 14.64 -3.78
N SER A 84 -1.49 13.71 -4.28
CA SER A 84 -2.80 13.39 -3.69
C SER A 84 -2.69 12.87 -2.25
N ALA A 85 -1.69 12.02 -1.98
CA ALA A 85 -1.44 11.48 -0.65
C ALA A 85 -0.94 12.58 0.32
N GLU A 86 -0.03 13.45 -0.11
CA GLU A 86 0.48 14.59 0.68
C GLU A 86 -0.60 15.66 0.95
N ALA A 87 -1.59 15.79 0.07
CA ALA A 87 -2.72 16.70 0.26
C ALA A 87 -3.71 16.23 1.34
N THR A 88 -3.55 15.03 1.89
CA THR A 88 -4.41 14.52 2.96
C THR A 88 -4.26 15.38 4.23
N GLN A 89 -5.36 16.03 4.66
CA GLN A 89 -5.40 17.03 5.74
C GLN A 89 -4.77 16.60 7.07
N HIS A 90 -4.71 15.30 7.36
CA HIS A 90 -4.06 14.77 8.56
C HIS A 90 -2.68 14.22 8.22
N LYS A 91 -1.66 15.10 8.20
CA LYS A 91 -0.25 14.70 7.99
C LYS A 91 0.25 13.62 8.98
N GLN A 92 -0.43 13.43 10.10
CA GLN A 92 -0.11 12.43 11.12
C GLN A 92 -0.84 11.09 10.92
N ASP A 93 -1.86 11.02 10.06
CA ASP A 93 -2.58 9.78 9.76
C ASP A 93 -1.91 9.05 8.59
N VAL A 94 -0.81 8.38 8.93
CA VAL A 94 0.00 7.61 7.97
C VAL A 94 -0.79 6.47 7.32
N CYS A 95 -1.79 5.92 8.01
CA CYS A 95 -2.67 4.88 7.49
C CYS A 95 -3.59 5.42 6.39
N LYS A 96 -4.23 6.57 6.62
CA LYS A 96 -5.07 7.20 5.61
C LYS A 96 -4.26 7.64 4.39
N LYS A 97 -3.08 8.21 4.62
CA LYS A 97 -2.14 8.59 3.54
C LYS A 97 -1.73 7.38 2.69
N ALA A 98 -1.43 6.26 3.34
CA ALA A 98 -1.13 4.99 2.67
C ALA A 98 -2.28 4.51 1.78
N LYS A 99 -3.52 4.55 2.29
CA LYS A 99 -4.70 4.18 1.52
C LYS A 99 -4.91 5.07 0.30
N VAL A 100 -4.83 6.40 0.45
CA VAL A 100 -4.96 7.34 -0.67
C VAL A 100 -3.94 7.04 -1.76
N PHE A 101 -2.68 6.81 -1.37
CA PHE A 101 -1.64 6.46 -2.33
C PHE A 101 -1.91 5.11 -3.03
N ASN A 102 -2.29 4.08 -2.27
CA ASN A 102 -2.60 2.75 -2.81
C ASN A 102 -3.79 2.78 -3.78
N ASP A 103 -4.87 3.46 -3.40
CA ASP A 103 -6.10 3.54 -4.18
C ASP A 103 -5.86 4.30 -5.48
N CYS A 104 -5.07 5.37 -5.45
CA CYS A 104 -4.68 6.13 -6.64
C CYS A 104 -3.75 5.34 -7.57
N THR A 105 -2.80 4.59 -7.01
CA THR A 105 -1.84 3.79 -7.81
C THR A 105 -2.38 2.43 -8.23
N HIS A 106 -3.51 2.01 -7.67
CA HIS A 106 -4.04 0.65 -7.76
C HIS A 106 -3.00 -0.44 -7.47
N LEU A 107 -2.13 -0.19 -6.48
CA LEU A 107 -0.97 -1.04 -6.26
C LEU A 107 -1.35 -2.39 -5.62
N TYR A 108 -2.12 -2.35 -4.53
CA TYR A 108 -2.55 -3.56 -3.82
C TYR A 108 -4.06 -3.58 -3.63
N ARG A 109 -4.61 -4.80 -3.66
CA ARG A 109 -5.98 -5.09 -3.26
C ARG A 109 -5.93 -6.07 -2.09
N ILE A 110 -6.39 -5.65 -0.92
CA ILE A 110 -6.51 -6.55 0.23
C ILE A 110 -7.79 -7.37 0.05
N LEU A 111 -7.65 -8.70 0.04
CA LEU A 111 -8.78 -9.62 0.11
C LEU A 111 -9.00 -10.00 1.57
N LEU A 112 -9.82 -9.21 2.27
CA LEU A 112 -10.32 -9.58 3.59
C LEU A 112 -11.33 -10.73 3.39
N LYS A 113 -11.11 -11.86 4.07
CA LYS A 113 -11.98 -13.05 4.04
C LYS A 113 -12.81 -13.13 5.29
#